data_AF-A0A7X7A3M7-F1
#
_entry.id   AF-A0A7X7A3M7-F1
#
_cell.length_a   1.000
_cell.length_b   1.000
_cell.length_c   1.000
_cell.angle_alpha   90.00
_cell.angle_beta   90.00
_cell.angle_gamma   90.00
#
_symmetry.space_group_name_H-M   'P 1'
#
loop_
_entity.id
_entity.type
_entity.pdbx_description
1 polymer ?
#
loop_
_entity_poly.entity_id
_entity_poly.type
_entity_poly.pdbx_seq_one_letter_code
_entity_poly.pdbx_strand_id
1 'polypeptide(L)' 'MKTIADHVLDIIQNSVRSGATRIEFVVEEEKNKNLFTLKIEDNGCGMSSEDLEQAANPFFTSRKTRKVG' A
#
# COMPACT_ATOMS: atom_id res chain seq x y z
N MET A 1 13.56 -5.09 -13.25
CA MET A 1 13.64 -5.63 -11.88
C MET A 1 12.93 -4.63 -10.99
N LYS A 2 11.84 -5.01 -10.32
CA LYS A 2 11.19 -4.12 -9.35
C LYS A 2 12.01 -4.11 -8.06
N THR A 3 12.06 -2.96 -7.41
CA THR A 3 12.72 -2.71 -6.13
C THR A 3 11.69 -2.54 -5.02
N ILE A 4 12.14 -2.52 -3.77
CA ILE A 4 11.28 -2.20 -2.62
C ILE A 4 10.64 -0.81 -2.80
N ALA A 5 11.38 0.15 -3.39
CA ALA A 5 10.86 1.48 -3.65
C ALA A 5 9.65 1.46 -4.62
N ASP A 6 9.65 0.59 -5.62
CA ASP A 6 8.52 0.44 -6.55
C ASP A 6 7.27 -0.08 -5.81
N HIS A 7 7.44 -1.03 -4.89
CA HIS A 7 6.35 -1.56 -4.08
C HIS A 7 5.80 -0.53 -3.08
N VAL A 8 6.68 0.25 -2.44
CA VAL A 8 6.28 1.34 -1.55
C VAL A 8 5.49 2.40 -2.33
N LEU A 9 5.95 2.76 -3.52
CA LEU A 9 5.26 3.70 -4.39
C LEU A 9 3.87 3.20 -4.79
N ASP A 10 3.74 1.92 -5.14
CA ASP A 10 2.45 1.31 -5.48
C ASP A 10 1.45 1.43 -4.30
N ILE A 11 1.91 1.22 -3.05
CA ILE A 11 1.06 1.36 -1.85
C ILE A 11 0.69 2.83 -1.60
N ILE A 12 1.65 3.76 -1.65
CA ILE A 12 1.39 5.19 -1.49
C ILE A 12 0.40 5.69 -2.54
N GLN A 13 0.50 5.21 -3.79
CA GLN A 13 -0.46 5.54 -4.83
C GLN A 13 -1.88 5.04 -4.53
N ASN A 14 -2.03 3.89 -3.87
CA ASN A 14 -3.34 3.43 -3.41
C ASN A 14 -3.91 4.35 -2.33
N SER A 15 -3.10 4.81 -1.38
CA SER A 15 -3.50 5.81 -0.38
C SER A 15 -3.91 7.15 -1.00
N VAL A 16 -3.20 7.64 -2.01
CA VAL A 16 -3.63 8.85 -2.74
C VAL A 16 -4.98 8.64 -3.43
N ARG A 17 -5.23 7.45 -4.01
CA ARG A 17 -6.50 7.12 -4.67
C ARG A 17 -7.67 7.00 -3.71
N SER A 18 -7.43 6.58 -2.46
CA SER A 18 -8.45 6.54 -1.40
C SER A 18 -8.81 7.94 -0.87
N GLY A 19 -8.17 8.99 -1.41
CA GLY A 19 -8.41 10.37 -1.01
C GLY A 19 -7.67 10.79 0.25
N ALA A 20 -6.63 10.06 0.65
CA ALA A 20 -5.81 10.42 1.81
C ALA A 20 -5.18 11.81 1.62
N THR A 21 -5.26 12.63 2.65
CA THR A 21 -4.61 13.94 2.73
C THR A 21 -3.35 13.92 3.58
N ARG A 22 -3.19 12.88 4.40
CA ARG A 22 -2.00 12.57 5.19
C ARG A 22 -1.63 11.11 4.97
N ILE A 23 -0.38 10.90 4.61
CA ILE A 23 0.24 9.59 4.48
C ILE A 23 1.55 9.65 5.27
N GLU A 24 1.72 8.70 6.19
CA GLU A 24 2.92 8.55 7.00
C GLU A 24 3.66 7.28 6.56
N PHE A 25 4.97 7.39 6.35
CA PHE A 25 5.82 6.27 5.98
C PHE A 25 7.02 6.20 6.93
N VAL A 26 7.16 5.05 7.59
CA VAL A 26 8.19 4.79 8.60
C VAL A 26 9.01 3.57 8.17
N VAL A 27 10.32 3.68 8.33
CA VAL A 27 11.27 2.58 8.14
C VAL A 27 12.01 2.35 9.46
N GLU A 28 11.85 1.17 10.03
CA GLU A 28 12.52 0.77 11.27
C GLU A 28 13.53 -0.33 10.98
N GLU A 29 14.75 -0.17 11.50
CA GLU A 29 15.82 -1.16 11.37
C GLU A 29 16.07 -1.83 12.72
N GLU A 30 15.85 -3.14 12.78
CA GLU A 30 16.25 -3.98 13.91
C GLU A 30 17.55 -4.72 13.59
N LYS A 31 18.69 -4.03 13.78
CA LYS A 31 20.03 -4.57 13.45
C LYS A 31 20.31 -5.94 14.06
N ASN A 32 19.92 -6.14 15.32
CA ASN A 32 20.14 -7.40 16.03
C ASN A 32 19.40 -8.59 15.40
N LYS A 33 18.32 -8.33 14.66
CA LYS A 33 17.51 -9.35 13.97
C LYS A 33 17.71 -9.33 12.46
N ASN A 34 18.57 -8.44 11.95
CA ASN A 34 18.75 -8.18 10.52
C ASN A 34 17.40 -7.98 9.79
N LEU A 35 16.49 -7.20 10.40
CA LEU A 35 15.13 -6.99 9.90
C LEU A 35 14.88 -5.51 9.65
N PHE A 36 14.23 -5.20 8.53
CA PHE A 36 13.66 -3.89 8.25
C PHE A 36 12.13 -3.99 8.23
N THR A 37 11.47 -3.12 8.99
CA THR A 37 10.03 -2.99 9.00
C THR A 37 9.64 -1.71 8.26
N LEU A 38 8.79 -1.86 7.24
CA LEU A 38 8.25 -0.76 6.45
C LEU A 38 6.79 -0.60 6.83
N LYS A 39 6.42 0.58 7.36
CA LYS A 39 5.06 0.86 7.81
C LYS A 39 4.52 2.07 7.06
N ILE A 40 3.35 1.92 6.46
CA ILE A 40 2.62 2.99 5.76
C ILE A 40 1.25 3.12 6.43
N GLU A 41 0.92 4.34 6.87
CA GLU A 41 -0.39 4.68 7.42
C GLU A 41 -1.00 5.83 6.63
N ASP A 42 -2.29 5.77 6.31
CA ASP A 42 -3.00 6.84 5.64
C ASP A 42 -4.36 7.10 6.27
N ASN A 43 -4.91 8.29 6.01
CA ASN A 43 -6.22 8.71 6.48
C ASN A 43 -7.29 8.72 5.37
N GLY A 44 -7.11 7.88 4.35
CA GLY A 44 -8.06 7.75 3.25
C GLY A 44 -9.35 7.03 3.64
N CYS A 45 -10.19 6.72 2.65
CA CYS A 45 -11.50 6.09 2.88
C CYS A 45 -11.46 4.68 3.50
N GLY A 46 -10.28 4.08 3.60
CA GLY A 46 -10.11 2.70 4.09
C GLY A 46 -10.68 1.66 3.11
N MET A 47 -10.88 0.45 3.64
CA MET A 47 -11.43 -0.71 2.93
C MET A 47 -12.60 -1.29 3.74
N SER A 48 -13.60 -1.87 3.08
CA SER A 48 -14.59 -2.69 3.77
C SER A 48 -13.95 -4.00 4.26
N SER A 49 -14.64 -4.74 5.13
CA SER A 49 -14.15 -6.04 5.62
C SER A 49 -13.90 -7.02 4.47
N GLU A 50 -14.79 -7.05 3.48
CA GLU A 50 -14.70 -7.92 2.31
C GLU A 50 -13.53 -7.53 1.40
N ASP A 51 -13.33 -6.23 1.19
CA ASP A 51 -12.18 -5.72 0.42
C ASP A 51 -10.85 -6.03 1.14
N LEU A 52 -10.82 -5.93 2.47
CA LEU A 52 -9.63 -6.18 3.28
C LEU A 52 -9.19 -7.65 3.22
N GLU A 53 -10.13 -8.59 3.23
CA GLU A 53 -9.84 -10.03 3.03
C GLU A 53 -9.21 -10.31 1.67
N GLN A 54 -9.60 -9.56 0.65
CA GLN A 54 -9.14 -9.76 -0.73
C GLN A 54 -7.97 -8.85 -1.13
N ALA A 55 -7.56 -7.90 -0.30
CA ALA A 55 -6.57 -6.88 -0.65
C ALA A 55 -5.20 -7.46 -1.07
N ALA A 56 -4.83 -8.61 -0.50
CA ALA A 56 -3.59 -9.32 -0.84
C ALA A 56 -3.74 -10.28 -2.03
N ASN A 57 -4.95 -10.45 -2.58
CA ASN A 57 -5.22 -11.33 -3.70
C ASN A 57 -4.73 -10.68 -5.02
N PRO A 58 -3.79 -11.30 -5.76
CA PRO A 58 -3.21 -10.72 -6.97
C PRO A 58 -4.21 -10.57 -8.14
N PHE A 59 -5.40 -11.20 -8.05
CA PHE A 59 -6.45 -11.14 -9.06
C PHE A 59 -7.62 -10.23 -8.68
N PHE A 60 -7.56 -9.56 -7.53
CA PHE A 60 -8.62 -8.69 -7.04
C PHE A 60 -8.26 -7.20 -7.21
N THR A 61 -9.25 -6.37 -7.55
CA THR A 61 -9.12 -4.92 -7.51
C THR A 61 -10.49 -4.25 -7.32
N SER A 62 -10.55 -3.21 -6.48
CA SER A 62 -11.73 -2.35 -6.34
C SER A 62 -11.88 -1.33 -7.49
N ARG A 63 -10.91 -1.28 -8.41
CA ARG A 63 -10.93 -0.37 -9.57
C ARG A 63 -11.98 -0.83 -10.58
N LYS A 64 -13.00 0.00 -10.83
CA LYS A 64 -14.04 -0.28 -11.84
C LYS A 64 -13.54 -0.18 -13.28
N THR A 65 -12.43 0.53 -13.51
CA THR A 65 -11.84 0.70 -14.84
C THR A 65 -10.33 0.48 -14.77
N ARG A 66 -9.78 -0.19 -15.78
CA ARG A 66 -8.33 -0.29 -16.00
C ARG A 66 -7.93 0.78 -17.00
N LYS A 67 -7.16 1.80 -16.57
CA LYS A 67 -6.50 2.69 -17.54
C LYS A 67 -5.51 1.86 -18.34
N VAL A 68 -5.80 1.66 -19.62
CA VAL A 68 -4.88 1.10 -20.62
C VAL A 68 -4.41 2.26 -21.47
N GLY A 69 -3.11 2.53 -21.44
CA GLY A 69 -2.48 3.71 -22.05
C GLY A 69 -1.38 4.26 -21.17
#